data_AF-A0A931TMZ1-F1
#
_entry.id   AF-A0A931TMZ1-F1
#
_cell.length_a   1.000
_cell.length_b   1.000
_cell.length_c   1.000
_cell.angle_alpha   90.00
_cell.angle_beta   90.00
_cell.angle_gamma   90.00
#
_symmetry.space_group_name_H-M   'P 1'
#
loop_
_entity.id
_entity.type
_entity.pdbx_description
1 polymer ?
#
loop_
_entity_poly.entity_id
_entity_poly.type
_entity_poly.pdbx_seq_one_letter_code
_entity_poly.pdbx_strand_id
1 'polypeptide(L)' 'MTRAPARITVSRTSKEDFGERHLVVSVDGTKLADLLFGHTMTWELEPGRHRLKVHNTLVWKTLEFDLPKPVRSQ' A
#
# COMPACT_ATOMS: atom_id res chain seq x y z
N MET A 1 5.53 -11.93 -21.64
CA MET A 1 6.71 -11.34 -20.95
C MET A 1 6.26 -10.88 -19.58
N THR A 2 6.55 -11.65 -18.53
CA THR A 2 6.26 -11.26 -17.14
C THR A 2 7.28 -10.20 -16.72
N ARG A 3 6.81 -8.99 -16.35
CA ARG A 3 7.69 -7.97 -15.78
C ARG A 3 8.07 -8.42 -14.37
N ALA A 4 9.28 -8.09 -13.92
CA ALA A 4 9.62 -8.32 -12.51
C ALA A 4 8.82 -7.34 -11.63
N PRO A 5 8.24 -7.82 -10.51
CA PRO A 5 7.38 -7.00 -9.68
C PRO A 5 8.15 -5.88 -8.98
N ALA A 6 7.51 -4.73 -8.83
CA ALA A 6 7.91 -3.69 -7.90
C ALA A 6 7.30 -3.96 -6.52
N ARG A 7 7.85 -3.35 -5.47
CA ARG A 7 7.38 -3.56 -4.09
C ARG A 7 6.78 -2.29 -3.51
N ILE A 8 5.66 -2.43 -2.82
CA ILE A 8 5.12 -1.40 -1.95
C ILE A 8 5.20 -1.85 -0.50
N THR A 9 5.47 -0.91 0.39
CA THR A 9 5.43 -1.12 1.83
C THR A 9 4.53 -0.08 2.45
N VAL A 10 3.54 -0.51 3.22
CA VAL A 10 2.65 0.37 3.98
C VAL A 10 2.90 0.09 5.46
N SER A 11 3.37 1.12 6.17
CA SER A 11 3.62 1.07 7.61
C SER A 11 2.64 1.99 8.33
N ARG A 12 2.06 1.48 9.42
CA ARG A 12 1.19 2.27 10.29
C ARG A 12 1.87 2.52 11.62
N THR A 13 2.80 3.45 11.59
CA THR A 13 3.70 3.74 12.72
C THR A 13 3.76 5.23 13.08
N SER A 14 2.89 6.05 12.49
CA SER A 14 2.86 7.49 12.78
C SER A 14 2.51 7.74 14.25
N LYS A 15 3.26 8.61 14.91
CA LYS A 15 2.99 9.03 16.30
C LYS A 15 1.73 9.87 16.44
N GLU A 16 1.23 10.42 15.33
CA GLU A 16 0.00 11.21 15.27
C GLU A 16 -1.24 10.32 15.02
N ASP A 17 -1.05 9.02 14.79
CA ASP A 17 -2.15 8.08 14.64
C ASP A 17 -2.81 7.82 16.00
N PHE A 18 -4.13 7.88 16.03
CA PHE A 18 -4.92 7.61 17.23
C PHE A 18 -4.91 6.13 17.66
N GLY A 19 -4.59 5.19 16.77
CA GLY A 19 -4.28 3.80 17.09
C GLY A 19 -5.47 2.85 17.29
N GLU A 20 -6.64 3.32 17.71
CA GLU A 20 -7.73 2.44 18.18
C GLU A 20 -8.41 1.57 17.10
N ARG A 21 -8.45 2.00 15.84
CA ARG A 21 -9.12 1.26 14.74
C ARG A 21 -8.11 0.55 13.86
N HIS A 22 -8.48 -0.52 13.16
CA HIS A 22 -7.69 -1.02 12.04
C HIS A 22 -7.86 -0.14 10.79
N LEU A 23 -6.89 -0.20 9.86
CA LEU A 23 -7.01 0.44 8.56
C LEU A 23 -7.25 -0.61 7.48
N VAL A 24 -8.31 -0.47 6.70
CA VAL A 24 -8.53 -1.29 5.50
C VAL A 24 -7.66 -0.73 4.39
N VAL A 25 -6.74 -1.55 3.86
CA VAL A 25 -5.82 -1.20 2.79
C VAL A 25 -6.23 -1.90 1.50
N SER A 26 -6.35 -1.14 0.42
CA SER A 26 -6.68 -1.65 -0.91
C SER A 26 -5.85 -0.99 -1.99
N VAL A 27 -5.47 -1.76 -3.02
CA VAL A 27 -4.78 -1.27 -4.21
C VAL A 27 -5.58 -1.68 -5.43
N ASP A 28 -5.84 -0.71 -6.31
CA ASP A 28 -6.59 -0.89 -7.56
C ASP A 28 -7.97 -1.53 -7.37
N GLY A 29 -8.58 -1.28 -6.21
CA GLY A 29 -9.89 -1.84 -5.84
C GLY A 29 -9.84 -3.21 -5.17
N THR A 30 -8.67 -3.86 -5.11
CA THR A 30 -8.50 -5.13 -4.39
C THR A 30 -8.06 -4.87 -2.96
N LYS A 31 -8.80 -5.41 -1.98
CA LYS A 31 -8.41 -5.36 -0.56
C LYS A 31 -7.18 -6.24 -0.33
N LEU A 32 -6.14 -5.67 0.25
CA LEU A 32 -4.89 -6.36 0.56
C LEU A 32 -4.78 -6.77 2.03
N ALA A 33 -5.23 -5.92 2.96
CA ALA A 33 -5.15 -6.22 4.39
C ALA A 33 -6.05 -5.32 5.26
N ASP A 34 -6.24 -5.77 6.50
CA ASP A 34 -6.59 -4.91 7.64
C ASP A 34 -5.31 -4.66 8.45
N LEU A 35 -4.84 -3.42 8.48
CA LEU A 35 -3.57 -3.02 9.06
C LEU A 35 -3.74 -2.46 10.48
N LEU A 36 -3.16 -3.17 11.45
CA LEU A 36 -3.12 -2.75 12.85
C LEU A 36 -2.04 -1.69 13.10
N PHE A 37 -2.19 -0.93 14.18
CA PHE A 37 -1.17 0.03 14.59
C PHE A 37 0.13 -0.69 14.96
N GLY A 38 1.28 -0.09 14.61
CA GLY A 38 2.62 -0.68 14.80
C GLY A 38 3.01 -1.70 13.72
N HIS A 39 2.10 -2.10 12.84
CA HIS A 39 2.38 -3.11 11.82
C HIS A 39 2.87 -2.48 10.52
N THR A 40 3.62 -3.28 9.76
CA THR A 40 4.10 -2.96 8.42
C THR A 40 3.82 -4.15 7.52
N MET A 41 3.34 -3.88 6.32
CA MET A 41 3.03 -4.90 5.33
C MET A 41 3.67 -4.53 3.99
N THR A 42 4.11 -5.55 3.25
CA THR A 42 4.78 -5.39 1.96
C THR A 42 4.12 -6.29 0.93
N TRP A 43 3.86 -5.74 -0.27
CA TRP A 43 3.31 -6.49 -1.40
C TRP A 43 4.11 -6.24 -2.66
N GLU A 44 4.10 -7.25 -3.53
CA GLU A 44 4.61 -7.18 -4.90
C GLU A 44 3.47 -6.76 -5.84
N LEU A 45 3.74 -5.79 -6.70
CA LEU A 45 2.82 -5.24 -7.69
C LEU A 45 3.53 -5.10 -9.03
N GLU A 46 2.76 -5.13 -10.12
CA GLU A 46 3.29 -4.86 -11.44
C GLU A 46 3.84 -3.43 -11.54
N PRO A 47 4.85 -3.16 -12.37
CA PRO A 47 5.27 -1.78 -12.62
C PRO A 47 4.23 -1.00 -13.41
N GLY A 48 3.82 0.16 -12.90
CA GLY A 48 2.84 1.03 -13.55
C GLY A 48 2.16 1.98 -12.56
N ARG A 49 1.09 2.63 -13.02
CA ARG A 49 0.27 3.52 -12.18
C ARG A 49 -0.69 2.70 -11.33
N HIS A 50 -0.73 3.00 -10.05
CA HIS A 50 -1.59 2.36 -9.07
C HIS A 50 -2.37 3.37 -8.26
N ARG A 51 -3.47 2.91 -7.66
CA ARG A 51 -4.27 3.67 -6.71
C ARG A 51 -4.37 2.94 -5.38
N LEU A 52 -3.72 3.49 -4.36
CA LEU A 52 -3.82 3.05 -2.97
C LEU A 52 -4.99 3.76 -2.29
N LYS A 53 -5.86 2.99 -1.64
CA LYS A 53 -6.93 3.51 -0.80
C LYS A 53 -6.81 2.90 0.60
N VAL A 54 -6.83 3.77 1.60
CA VAL A 54 -6.75 3.41 3.02
C VAL A 54 -7.88 4.09 3.78
N HIS A 55 -8.60 3.35 4.63
CA HIS A 55 -9.67 3.93 5.46
C HIS A 55 -9.89 3.17 6.76
N ASN A 56 -10.49 3.84 7.74
CA ASN A 56 -10.91 3.26 9.02
C ASN A 56 -12.44 3.27 9.21
N THR A 57 -13.19 3.34 8.11
CA THR A 57 -14.65 3.50 8.03
C THR A 57 -15.20 4.85 8.52
N LEU A 58 -14.35 5.77 8.96
CA LEU A 58 -14.71 7.16 9.31
C LEU A 58 -14.00 8.19 8.44
N VAL A 59 -12.79 7.87 7.99
CA VAL A 59 -11.96 8.71 7.13
C VAL A 59 -11.35 7.86 6.02
N TRP A 60 -11.32 8.42 4.81
CA TRP A 60 -10.81 7.78 3.61
C TRP A 60 -9.70 8.63 3.02
N LYS A 61 -8.58 7.99 2.68
CA LYS A 61 -7.50 8.59 1.89
C LYS A 61 -7.25 7.76 0.65
N THR A 62 -7.02 8.46 -0.46
CA THR A 62 -6.66 7.87 -1.75
C THR A 62 -5.38 8.54 -2.23
N LEU A 63 -4.43 7.72 -2.67
CA LEU A 63 -3.17 8.16 -3.24
C LEU A 63 -2.96 7.45 -4.57
N GLU A 64 -2.57 8.20 -5.59
CA GLU A 64 -2.12 7.66 -6.87
C GLU A 64 -0.60 7.76 -6.94
N PHE A 65 0.05 6.71 -7.43
CA PHE A 65 1.51 6.64 -7.51
C PHE A 65 1.94 5.73 -8.66
N ASP A 66 3.15 5.94 -9.15
CA ASP A 66 3.77 5.13 -10.19
C ASP A 66 4.87 4.25 -9.60
N LEU A 67 4.82 2.96 -9.92
CA LEU A 67 5.88 2.02 -9.59
C LEU A 67 6.90 1.95 -10.73
N PRO A 68 8.21 2.09 -10.41
CA PRO A 68 9.24 2.05 -11.42
C PRO A 68 9.32 0.66 -12.05
N LYS A 69 9.73 0.63 -13.32
CA LYS A 69 10.09 -0.64 -13.96
C LYS A 69 11.31 -1.23 -13.22
N PRO A 70 11.37 -2.55 -13.05
CA PRO A 70 12.54 -3.21 -12.50
C PRO A 70 13.76 -2.81 -13.34
N VAL A 71 14.74 -2.18 -12.69
CA VAL A 71 16.02 -1.87 -13.32
C VAL A 71 16.75 -3.19 -13.49
N ARG A 72 17.09 -3.56 -14.72
CA ARG A 72 18.00 -4.70 -14.93
C ARG A 72 19.36 -4.33 -14.35
N SER A 73 19.79 -5.06 -13.32
CA SER A 73 21.18 -5.06 -12.89
C SER A 73 22.03 -5.59 -14.04
N GLN A 74 23.00 -4.79 -14.51
CA GLN A 74 24.05 -5.24 -15.44
C GLN A 74 25.14 -5.98 -14.68
#